data_AF-A0A1B6L1G9-F1
#
_entry.id   AF-A0A1B6L1G9-F1
#
_cell.length_a   1.000
_cell.length_b   1.000
_cell.length_c   1.000
_cell.angle_alpha   90.00
_cell.angle_beta   90.00
_cell.angle_gamma   90.00
#
_symmetry.space_group_name_H-M   'P 1'
#
loop_
_entity.id
_entity.type
_entity.pdbx_description
1 polymer ?
#
loop_
_entity_poly.entity_id
_entity_poly.type
_entity_poly.pdbx_seq_one_letter_code
_entity_poly.pdbx_strand_id
1 'polypeptide(L)'
;MVKYKSGQTLNILSYVLLVVAYFTVLAQRTTEPPEEEESIHDICQFLITTDKELVEKYKARPKGEGEQIMSLVRQYNDALAIVVKKYAGERRNNATSTVSDAQALIDQGGPEFINFYVERPILEETFGLNNVSSRILCCQRQNTIDLWQDFYEIFSKIDDAEDEVKMWQ
;
A
#
# COMPACT_ATOMS: atom_id res chain seq x y z
N MET A 1 58.51 -43.32 -19.68
CA MET A 1 58.07 -41.91 -19.70
C MET A 1 56.54 -41.92 -19.80
N VAL A 2 55.85 -41.68 -18.69
CA VAL A 2 54.37 -41.75 -18.61
C VAL A 2 53.80 -40.43 -19.12
N LYS A 3 53.09 -40.44 -20.26
CA LYS A 3 52.30 -39.28 -20.69
C LYS A 3 50.91 -39.36 -20.05
N TYR A 4 50.62 -38.35 -19.24
CA TYR A 4 49.41 -38.21 -18.45
C TYR A 4 48.22 -37.76 -19.33
N LYS A 5 47.14 -38.53 -19.22
CA LYS A 5 45.69 -38.24 -19.24
C LYS A 5 45.11 -37.19 -20.19
N SER A 6 44.17 -37.69 -20.99
CA SER A 6 42.98 -36.98 -21.45
C SER A 6 42.24 -36.33 -20.28
N GLY A 7 41.81 -35.08 -20.46
CA GLY A 7 41.03 -34.39 -19.45
C GLY A 7 40.61 -33.00 -19.91
N GLN A 8 39.34 -32.89 -20.27
CA GLN A 8 38.54 -31.65 -20.28
C GLN A 8 38.87 -30.60 -21.36
N THR A 9 38.46 -30.87 -22.60
CA THR A 9 37.85 -29.81 -23.43
C THR A 9 36.46 -29.52 -22.86
N LEU A 10 36.40 -28.62 -21.88
CA LEU A 10 35.14 -28.00 -21.47
C LEU A 10 34.57 -27.30 -22.72
N ASN A 11 33.49 -27.85 -23.27
CA ASN A 11 32.91 -27.34 -24.52
C ASN A 11 32.39 -25.93 -24.24
N ILE A 12 33.08 -24.89 -24.72
CA ILE A 12 32.72 -23.48 -24.47
C ILE A 12 31.24 -23.23 -24.82
N LEU A 13 30.74 -23.91 -25.86
CA LEU A 13 29.32 -23.94 -26.25
C LEU A 13 28.37 -24.42 -25.13
N SER A 14 28.76 -25.46 -24.38
CA SER A 14 27.96 -25.96 -23.24
C SER A 14 27.94 -24.98 -22.07
N TYR A 15 29.03 -24.24 -21.86
CA TYR A 15 29.09 -23.20 -20.83
C TYR A 15 28.24 -21.99 -21.22
N VAL A 16 28.30 -21.56 -22.48
CA VAL A 16 27.46 -20.47 -23.01
C VAL A 16 25.99 -20.84 -22.92
N LEU A 17 25.61 -22.08 -23.28
CA LEU A 17 24.23 -22.56 -23.14
C LEU A 17 23.74 -22.57 -21.69
N LEU A 18 24.59 -22.96 -20.74
CA LEU A 18 24.28 -22.91 -19.31
C LEU A 18 24.08 -21.48 -18.81
N VAL A 19 24.93 -20.55 -19.24
CA VAL A 19 24.83 -19.14 -18.89
C VAL A 19 23.55 -18.52 -19.46
N VAL A 20 23.23 -18.80 -20.73
CA VAL A 20 21.98 -18.33 -21.35
C VAL A 20 20.76 -18.93 -20.66
N ALA A 21 20.77 -20.23 -20.35
CA ALA A 21 19.70 -20.88 -19.60
C ALA A 21 19.54 -20.31 -18.18
N TYR A 22 20.65 -19.96 -17.52
CA TYR A 22 20.62 -19.32 -16.21
C TYR A 22 20.02 -17.91 -16.30
N PHE A 23 20.37 -17.12 -17.31
CA PHE A 23 19.80 -15.80 -17.52
C PHE A 23 18.33 -15.84 -17.96
N THR A 24 17.89 -16.83 -18.73
CA THR A 24 16.46 -16.98 -19.07
C THR A 24 15.64 -17.44 -17.87
N VAL A 25 16.17 -18.32 -17.02
CA VAL A 25 15.51 -18.71 -15.76
C VAL A 25 15.46 -17.54 -14.77
N LEU A 26 16.53 -16.73 -14.69
CA LEU A 26 16.50 -15.49 -13.91
C LEU A 26 15.49 -14.49 -14.47
N ALA A 27 15.43 -14.31 -15.80
CA ALA A 27 14.47 -13.43 -16.46
C ALA A 27 13.01 -13.89 -16.25
N GLN A 28 12.76 -15.21 -16.25
CA GLN A 28 11.46 -15.80 -15.92
C GLN A 28 11.10 -15.69 -14.45
N ARG A 29 12.09 -15.56 -13.54
CA ARG A 29 11.85 -15.27 -12.12
C ARG A 29 11.61 -13.79 -11.82
N THR A 30 11.96 -12.89 -12.75
CA THR A 30 11.71 -11.45 -12.63
C THR A 30 10.41 -10.99 -13.28
N THR A 31 9.73 -11.84 -14.04
CA THR A 31 8.32 -11.62 -14.33
C THR A 31 7.55 -11.97 -13.06
N GLU A 32 7.34 -10.97 -12.21
CA GLU A 32 6.28 -10.99 -11.20
C GLU A 32 5.01 -11.52 -11.88
N PRO A 33 4.26 -12.45 -11.25
CA PRO A 33 2.93 -12.78 -11.76
C PRO A 33 2.17 -11.47 -11.96
N PRO A 34 1.32 -11.34 -13.00
CA PRO A 34 0.47 -10.17 -13.10
C PRO A 34 -0.31 -10.09 -11.79
N GLU A 35 0.04 -9.14 -10.92
CA GLU A 35 -0.83 -8.75 -9.83
C GLU A 35 -2.14 -8.39 -10.53
N GLU A 36 -3.22 -9.10 -10.21
CA GLU A 36 -4.55 -8.64 -10.58
C GLU A 36 -4.64 -7.22 -10.05
N GLU A 37 -4.53 -6.23 -10.94
CA GLU A 37 -4.53 -4.82 -10.55
C GLU A 37 -5.90 -4.54 -9.94
N GLU A 38 -5.99 -4.60 -8.61
CA GLU A 38 -7.20 -4.22 -7.88
C GLU A 38 -7.59 -2.81 -8.33
N SER A 39 -8.86 -2.66 -8.72
CA SER A 39 -9.41 -1.39 -9.17
C SER A 39 -9.23 -0.34 -8.06
N ILE A 40 -8.78 0.87 -8.41
CA ILE A 40 -8.70 1.99 -7.46
C ILE A 40 -10.05 2.24 -6.80
N HIS A 41 -11.13 2.11 -7.57
CA HIS A 41 -12.49 2.23 -7.08
C HIS A 41 -12.76 1.26 -5.90
N ASP A 42 -12.39 -0.02 -6.06
CA ASP A 42 -12.62 -1.04 -5.04
C ASP A 42 -11.81 -0.77 -3.78
N ILE A 43 -10.56 -0.33 -3.94
CA ILE A 43 -9.68 0.06 -2.81
C ILE A 43 -10.27 1.28 -2.08
N CYS A 44 -10.79 2.26 -2.81
CA CYS A 44 -11.43 3.44 -2.21
C CYS A 44 -12.71 3.04 -1.44
N GLN A 45 -13.55 2.17 -2.01
CA GLN A 45 -14.74 1.65 -1.32
C GLN A 45 -14.37 0.84 -0.06
N PHE A 46 -13.30 0.06 -0.11
CA PHE A 46 -12.75 -0.62 1.05
C PHE A 46 -12.36 0.38 2.14
N LEU A 47 -11.58 1.42 1.82
CA LEU A 47 -11.19 2.46 2.77
C LEU A 47 -12.40 3.12 3.43
N ILE A 48 -13.41 3.53 2.65
CA ILE A 48 -14.65 4.14 3.17
C ILE A 48 -15.37 3.21 4.14
N THR A 49 -15.46 1.93 3.80
CA THR A 49 -16.16 0.92 4.61
C THR A 49 -15.41 0.62 5.89
N THR A 50 -14.08 0.45 5.80
CA THR A 50 -13.21 0.21 6.95
C THR A 50 -13.15 1.40 7.89
N ASP A 51 -13.14 2.63 7.39
CA ASP A 51 -13.22 3.84 8.22
C ASP A 51 -14.50 3.84 9.06
N LYS A 52 -15.66 3.59 8.44
CA LYS A 52 -16.94 3.48 9.16
C LYS A 52 -16.92 2.38 10.22
N GLU A 53 -16.37 1.21 9.89
CA GLU A 53 -16.26 0.11 10.86
C GLU A 53 -15.36 0.50 12.04
N LEU A 54 -14.20 1.13 11.77
CA LEU A 54 -13.30 1.61 12.81
C LEU A 54 -13.97 2.66 13.69
N VAL A 55 -14.66 3.64 13.10
CA VAL A 55 -15.44 4.66 13.82
C VAL A 55 -16.44 4.01 14.77
N GLU A 56 -17.23 3.04 14.30
CA GLU A 56 -18.21 2.36 15.14
C GLU A 56 -17.55 1.54 16.25
N LYS A 57 -16.42 0.86 15.98
CA LYS A 57 -15.65 0.16 17.02
C LYS A 57 -15.07 1.13 18.06
N TYR A 58 -14.52 2.27 17.67
CA TYR A 58 -14.01 3.27 18.60
C TYR A 58 -15.13 3.90 19.46
N LYS A 59 -16.32 4.12 18.90
CA LYS A 59 -17.51 4.56 19.66
C LYS A 59 -18.01 3.51 20.64
N ALA A 60 -18.16 2.27 20.17
CA ALA A 60 -18.73 1.17 20.94
C ALA A 60 -17.81 0.68 22.06
N ARG A 61 -16.49 0.90 21.93
CA ARG A 61 -15.49 0.53 22.95
C ARG A 61 -15.53 -0.95 23.36
N PRO A 62 -15.61 -1.92 22.42
CA PRO A 62 -15.72 -3.33 22.74
C PRO A 62 -14.46 -3.85 23.43
N LYS A 63 -14.63 -4.46 24.61
CA LYS A 63 -13.54 -5.01 25.38
C LYS A 63 -12.99 -6.29 24.76
N GLY A 64 -11.67 -6.34 24.55
CA GLY A 64 -10.98 -7.51 23.99
C GLY A 64 -10.89 -7.55 22.46
N GLU A 65 -11.42 -6.56 21.75
CA GLU A 65 -11.32 -6.47 20.28
C GLU A 65 -10.09 -5.69 19.79
N GLY A 66 -9.14 -5.37 20.67
CA GLY A 66 -7.98 -4.56 20.31
C GLY A 66 -7.16 -5.13 19.15
N GLU A 67 -6.99 -6.45 19.05
CA GLU A 67 -6.28 -7.09 17.94
C GLU A 67 -7.02 -6.91 16.60
N GLN A 68 -8.35 -6.97 16.61
CA GLN A 68 -9.15 -6.74 15.40
C GLN A 68 -9.04 -5.29 14.95
N ILE A 69 -9.11 -4.33 15.88
CA ILE A 69 -8.91 -2.91 15.57
C ILE A 69 -7.53 -2.69 14.97
N MET A 70 -6.48 -3.26 15.55
CA MET A 70 -5.12 -3.16 15.00
C MET A 70 -5.01 -3.77 13.61
N SER A 71 -5.68 -4.90 13.36
CA SER A 71 -5.73 -5.51 12.02
C SER A 71 -6.42 -4.59 11.02
N LEU A 72 -7.56 -4.00 11.38
CA LEU A 72 -8.31 -3.09 10.51
C LEU A 72 -7.50 -1.83 10.19
N VAL A 73 -6.87 -1.19 11.18
CA VAL A 73 -6.01 -0.02 10.95
C VAL A 73 -4.80 -0.39 10.08
N ARG A 74 -4.24 -1.59 10.24
CA ARG A 74 -3.17 -2.07 9.37
C ARG A 74 -3.63 -2.20 7.92
N GLN A 75 -4.73 -2.91 7.69
CA GLN A 75 -5.28 -3.09 6.34
C GLN A 75 -5.65 -1.75 5.70
N TYR A 76 -6.20 -0.82 6.49
CA TYR A 76 -6.48 0.53 6.04
C TYR A 76 -5.20 1.25 5.56
N ASN A 77 -4.12 1.18 6.34
CA ASN A 77 -2.85 1.78 5.94
C ASN A 77 -2.26 1.14 4.68
N ASP A 78 -2.33 -0.18 4.57
CA ASP A 78 -1.84 -0.91 3.40
C ASP A 78 -2.62 -0.49 2.13
N ALA A 79 -3.95 -0.41 2.23
CA ALA A 79 -4.82 0.06 1.16
C ALA A 79 -4.56 1.53 0.79
N LEU A 80 -4.44 2.42 1.78
CA LEU A 80 -4.17 3.84 1.53
C LEU A 80 -2.80 4.05 0.87
N ALA A 81 -1.78 3.27 1.26
CA ALA A 81 -0.47 3.31 0.63
C ALA A 81 -0.51 2.87 -0.85
N ILE A 82 -1.37 1.89 -1.21
CA ILE A 82 -1.58 1.49 -2.61
C ILE A 82 -2.17 2.66 -3.41
N VAL A 83 -3.18 3.36 -2.86
CA VAL A 83 -3.78 4.54 -3.49
C VAL A 83 -2.72 5.63 -3.69
N VAL A 84 -1.96 5.98 -2.64
CA VAL A 84 -0.87 6.98 -2.72
C VAL A 84 0.13 6.61 -3.83
N LYS A 85 0.57 5.34 -3.88
CA LYS A 85 1.55 4.86 -4.87
C LYS A 85 1.01 4.96 -6.30
N LYS A 86 -0.25 4.56 -6.52
CA LYS A 86 -0.88 4.59 -7.85
C LYS A 86 -1.04 6.05 -8.33
N TYR A 87 -1.54 6.94 -7.49
CA TYR A 87 -1.68 8.37 -7.81
C TYR A 87 -0.33 9.08 -8.02
N ALA A 88 0.69 8.76 -7.22
CA ALA A 88 2.04 9.26 -7.43
C ALA A 88 2.63 8.82 -8.78
N GLY A 89 2.25 7.62 -9.24
CA GLY A 89 2.61 7.08 -10.55
C GLY A 89 1.89 7.78 -11.70
N GLU A 90 0.60 8.08 -11.56
CA GLU A 90 -0.21 8.72 -12.61
C GLU A 90 0.14 10.17 -12.84
N ARG A 91 0.58 10.90 -11.79
CA ARG A 91 1.20 12.22 -11.95
C ARG A 91 2.39 12.20 -12.93
N ARG A 92 3.10 11.06 -13.06
CA ARG A 92 4.19 10.93 -14.04
C ARG A 92 3.70 10.66 -15.46
N ASN A 93 2.47 10.17 -15.61
CA ASN A 93 1.92 9.67 -16.88
C ASN A 93 0.73 10.49 -17.43
N ASN A 94 0.26 11.53 -16.72
CA ASN A 94 -0.91 12.36 -17.09
C ASN A 94 -2.20 11.54 -17.38
N ALA A 95 -2.40 10.41 -16.70
CA ALA A 95 -3.61 9.61 -16.83
C ALA A 95 -4.69 10.14 -15.89
N THR A 96 -5.76 10.71 -16.44
CA THR A 96 -6.86 11.38 -15.72
C THR A 96 -8.00 10.45 -15.27
N SER A 97 -7.95 9.15 -15.58
CA SER A 97 -9.10 8.24 -15.39
C SER A 97 -9.37 7.85 -13.93
N THR A 98 -8.41 8.01 -13.04
CA THR A 98 -8.51 7.58 -11.64
C THR A 98 -9.00 8.67 -10.70
N VAL A 99 -8.81 9.95 -11.02
CA VAL A 99 -9.14 11.10 -10.15
C VAL A 99 -10.59 11.04 -9.66
N SER A 100 -11.52 10.62 -10.52
CA SER A 100 -12.93 10.45 -10.14
C SER A 100 -13.16 9.38 -9.06
N ASP A 101 -12.33 8.34 -9.02
CA ASP A 101 -12.51 7.23 -8.09
C ASP A 101 -12.12 7.60 -6.65
N ALA A 102 -11.13 8.48 -6.48
CA ALA A 102 -10.72 8.93 -5.14
C ALA A 102 -11.36 10.26 -4.72
N GLN A 103 -12.13 10.92 -5.59
CA GLN A 103 -12.94 12.08 -5.20
C GLN A 103 -13.86 11.76 -4.01
N ALA A 104 -14.43 10.54 -3.97
CA ALA A 104 -15.26 10.10 -2.86
C ALA A 104 -14.52 10.08 -1.50
N LEU A 105 -13.20 9.81 -1.50
CA LEU A 105 -12.39 9.88 -0.28
C LEU A 105 -12.18 11.33 0.17
N ILE A 106 -11.99 12.25 -0.79
CA ILE A 106 -11.84 13.69 -0.52
C ILE A 106 -13.14 14.26 0.02
N ASP A 107 -14.27 13.92 -0.59
CA ASP A 107 -15.61 14.38 -0.18
C ASP A 107 -15.97 13.94 1.24
N GLN A 108 -15.44 12.79 1.69
CA GLN A 108 -15.59 12.31 3.07
C GLN A 108 -14.77 13.12 4.08
N GLY A 109 -13.79 13.92 3.63
CA GLY A 109 -12.93 14.73 4.50
C GLY A 109 -11.78 13.95 5.15
N GLY A 110 -11.48 12.75 4.64
CA GLY A 110 -10.42 11.87 5.15
C GLY A 110 -10.88 10.88 6.22
N PRO A 111 -9.92 10.13 6.81
CA PRO A 111 -10.24 9.11 7.82
C PRO A 111 -10.87 9.76 9.04
N GLU A 112 -12.10 9.39 9.39
CA GLU A 112 -12.77 9.92 10.59
C GLU A 112 -12.24 9.24 11.86
N PHE A 113 -11.85 7.96 11.78
CA PHE A 113 -11.43 7.19 12.95
C PHE A 113 -10.19 7.78 13.67
N ILE A 114 -9.37 8.60 12.99
CA ILE A 114 -8.22 9.29 13.61
C ILE A 114 -8.64 10.40 14.58
N ASN A 115 -9.88 10.92 14.47
CA ASN A 115 -10.39 11.97 15.35
C ASN A 115 -10.76 11.48 16.75
N PHE A 116 -10.85 10.16 16.94
CA PHE A 116 -11.09 9.59 18.26
C PHE A 116 -9.86 9.81 19.15
N TYR A 117 -10.10 10.27 20.38
CA TYR A 117 -9.04 10.40 21.37
C TYR A 117 -8.63 9.02 21.86
N VAL A 118 -7.37 8.67 21.66
CA VAL A 118 -6.84 7.35 21.96
C VAL A 118 -5.50 7.50 22.68
N GLU A 119 -5.53 7.38 24.01
CA GLU A 119 -4.32 7.28 24.82
C GLU A 119 -4.06 5.84 25.26
N ARG A 120 -2.78 5.53 25.54
CA ARG A 120 -2.37 4.19 25.97
C ARG A 120 -3.18 3.65 27.15
N PRO A 121 -3.38 4.38 28.26
CA PRO A 121 -4.18 3.86 29.38
C PRO A 121 -5.61 3.52 28.96
N ILE A 122 -6.21 4.35 28.10
CA ILE A 122 -7.55 4.15 27.56
C ILE A 122 -7.58 2.91 26.66
N LEU A 123 -6.56 2.69 25.82
CA LEU A 123 -6.47 1.52 24.96
C LEU A 123 -6.37 0.21 25.74
N GLU A 124 -5.54 0.20 26.79
CA GLU A 124 -5.35 -0.96 27.64
C GLU A 124 -6.64 -1.32 28.39
N GLU A 125 -7.32 -0.32 28.96
CA GLU A 125 -8.58 -0.51 29.71
C GLU A 125 -9.75 -0.88 28.79
N THR A 126 -9.86 -0.19 27.66
CA THR A 126 -11.04 -0.25 26.78
C THR A 126 -10.99 -1.45 25.85
N PHE A 127 -9.83 -1.70 25.23
CA PHE A 127 -9.70 -2.73 24.18
C PHE A 127 -8.89 -3.94 24.61
N GLY A 128 -8.36 -3.94 25.84
CA GLY A 128 -7.57 -5.05 26.38
C GLY A 128 -6.20 -5.19 25.71
N LEU A 129 -5.68 -4.12 25.12
CA LEU A 129 -4.35 -4.12 24.51
C LEU A 129 -3.28 -4.10 25.60
N ASN A 130 -2.13 -4.71 25.34
CA ASN A 130 -0.94 -4.52 26.17
C ASN A 130 -0.19 -3.24 25.75
N ASN A 131 0.83 -2.87 26.52
CA ASN A 131 1.62 -1.66 26.27
C ASN A 131 2.25 -1.61 24.86
N VAL A 132 2.78 -2.74 24.39
CA VAL A 132 3.42 -2.86 23.07
C VAL A 132 2.37 -2.70 21.97
N SER A 133 1.27 -3.42 22.05
CA SER A 133 0.17 -3.36 21.09
C SER A 133 -0.46 -1.96 21.03
N SER A 134 -0.62 -1.31 22.18
CA SER A 134 -1.11 0.06 22.26
C SER A 134 -0.15 1.05 21.58
N ARG A 135 1.17 0.87 21.76
CA ARG A 135 2.17 1.67 21.06
C ARG A 135 2.13 1.45 19.55
N ILE A 136 2.01 0.21 19.10
CA ILE A 136 1.90 -0.14 17.67
C ILE A 136 0.66 0.54 17.09
N LEU A 137 -0.49 0.45 17.75
CA LEU A 137 -1.72 1.09 17.28
C LEU A 137 -1.56 2.62 17.19
N CYS A 138 -0.95 3.28 18.17
CA CYS A 138 -0.65 4.71 18.08
C CYS A 138 0.24 5.04 16.87
N CYS A 139 1.28 4.24 16.61
CA CYS A 139 2.14 4.42 15.44
C CYS A 139 1.38 4.19 14.12
N GLN A 140 0.51 3.18 14.06
CA GLN A 140 -0.31 2.90 12.87
C GLN A 140 -1.28 4.05 12.58
N ARG A 141 -1.89 4.64 13.61
CA ARG A 141 -2.76 5.82 13.45
C ARG A 141 -1.99 7.03 12.93
N GLN A 142 -0.77 7.25 13.44
CA GLN A 142 0.09 8.32 12.92
C GLN A 142 0.43 8.09 11.44
N ASN A 143 0.78 6.85 11.08
CA ASN A 143 1.04 6.50 9.69
C ASN A 143 -0.18 6.73 8.78
N THR A 144 -1.41 6.52 9.28
CA THR A 144 -2.63 6.87 8.54
C THR A 144 -2.69 8.37 8.24
N ILE A 145 -2.37 9.21 9.23
CA ILE A 145 -2.36 10.68 9.08
C ILE A 145 -1.33 11.08 8.02
N ASP A 146 -0.12 10.54 8.11
CA ASP A 146 0.97 10.87 7.19
C ASP A 146 0.61 10.44 5.75
N LEU A 147 0.10 9.22 5.55
CA LEU A 147 -0.34 8.73 4.24
C LEU A 147 -1.51 9.55 3.66
N TRP A 148 -2.43 10.00 4.51
CA TRP A 148 -3.55 10.84 4.08
C TRP A 148 -3.07 12.21 3.60
N GLN A 149 -2.10 12.80 4.31
CA GLN A 149 -1.48 14.06 3.90
C GLN A 149 -0.76 13.92 2.56
N ASP A 150 0.02 12.85 2.38
CA ASP A 150 0.71 12.54 1.12
C ASP A 150 -0.31 12.38 -0.02
N PHE A 151 -1.39 11.62 0.20
CA PHE A 151 -2.45 11.44 -0.78
C PHE A 151 -3.09 12.78 -1.16
N TYR A 152 -3.48 13.59 -0.17
CA TYR A 152 -4.12 14.87 -0.40
C TYR A 152 -3.22 15.84 -1.19
N GLU A 153 -1.93 15.92 -0.84
CA GLU A 153 -0.97 16.76 -1.56
C GLU A 153 -0.81 16.33 -3.02
N ILE A 154 -0.80 15.02 -3.30
CA ILE A 154 -0.73 14.51 -4.68
C ILE A 154 -2.03 14.83 -5.43
N PHE A 155 -3.18 14.57 -4.81
CA PHE A 155 -4.49 14.78 -5.41
C PHE A 155 -4.70 16.25 -5.78
N SER A 156 -4.48 17.20 -4.87
CA SER A 156 -4.66 18.64 -5.13
C SER A 156 -3.80 19.14 -6.29
N LYS A 157 -2.56 18.63 -6.42
CA LYS A 157 -1.67 19.01 -7.52
C LYS A 157 -2.12 18.48 -8.89
N ILE A 158 -2.87 17.38 -8.92
CA ILE A 158 -3.43 16.83 -10.16
C ILE A 158 -4.67 17.62 -10.56
N ASP A 159 -5.54 17.94 -9.59
CA ASP A 159 -6.74 18.74 -9.79
C ASP A 159 -6.42 20.13 -10.35
N ASP A 160 -5.45 20.84 -9.75
CA ASP A 160 -4.96 22.14 -10.24
C ASP A 160 -4.48 22.08 -11.70
N ALA A 161 -3.87 20.96 -12.12
CA ALA A 161 -3.37 20.77 -13.48
C ALA A 161 -4.48 20.50 -14.50
N GLU A 162 -5.59 19.87 -14.11
CA GLU A 162 -6.75 19.69 -14.98
C GLU A 162 -7.46 21.02 -15.27
N ASP A 163 -7.57 21.88 -14.26
CA ASP A 163 -8.21 23.19 -14.39
C ASP A 163 -7.42 24.13 -15.29
N GLU A 164 -6.09 24.09 -15.24
CA GLU A 164 -5.24 24.83 -16.19
C GLU A 164 -5.45 24.35 -17.63
N VAL A 165 -5.48 23.03 -17.88
CA VAL A 165 -5.65 22.48 -19.24
C VAL A 165 -7.01 22.85 -19.85
N LYS A 166 -8.08 22.88 -19.03
CA LYS A 166 -9.43 23.29 -19.48
C LYS A 166 -9.53 24.77 -19.84
N MET A 167 -8.69 25.64 -19.28
CA MET A 167 -8.70 27.08 -19.62
C MET A 167 -8.05 27.43 -20.97
N TRP A 168 -7.31 26.49 -21.57
CA TRP A 168 -6.60 26.71 -22.85
C TRP A 168 -7.22 25.96 -24.05
N GLN A 169 -8.40 25.32 -23.88
CA GLN A 169 -9.17 24.67 -24.95
C GLN A 169 -10.42 25.48 -25.31
#